data_AF-A0A832DPN4-F1
#
_entry.id   AF-A0A832DPN4-F1
#
_cell.length_a   1.000
_cell.length_b   1.000
_cell.length_c   1.000
_cell.angle_alpha   90.00
_cell.angle_beta   90.00
_cell.angle_gamma   90.00
#
_symmetry.space_group_name_H-M   'P 1'
#
loop_
_entity.id
_entity.type
_entity.pdbx_description
1 polymer ?
#
loop_
_entity_poly.entity_id
_entity_poly.type
_entity_poly.pdbx_seq_one_letter_code
_entity_poly.pdbx_strand_id
1 'polypeptide(L)' 'MITKKDALDYFNQILKLEEKMALIYHQTIKKISDSSIINKFKRMEQEEHEHADAVQNLKDLLEQYWKD' A
#
# COMPACT_ATOMS: atom_id res chain seq x y z
N MET A 1 -7.04 15.34 -19.95
CA MET A 1 -5.64 14.90 -19.83
C MET A 1 -5.29 14.92 -18.35
N ILE A 2 -4.75 13.84 -17.80
CA ILE A 2 -4.33 13.78 -16.40
C ILE A 2 -3.05 14.60 -16.26
N THR A 3 -2.99 15.53 -15.31
CA THR A 3 -1.79 16.31 -15.02
C THR A 3 -0.81 15.50 -14.17
N LYS A 4 0.47 15.92 -14.11
CA LYS A 4 1.45 15.34 -13.17
C LYS A 4 0.93 15.37 -11.73
N LYS A 5 0.28 16.47 -11.33
CA LYS A 5 -0.32 16.62 -10.01
C LYS A 5 -1.43 15.59 -9.78
N ASP A 6 -2.34 15.42 -10.73
CA ASP A 6 -3.42 14.43 -10.60
C ASP A 6 -2.86 13.01 -10.44
N ALA A 7 -1.81 12.66 -11.20
CA ALA A 7 -1.15 11.37 -11.09
C ALA A 7 -0.52 11.17 -9.69
N LEU A 8 0.19 12.16 -9.18
CA LEU A 8 0.78 12.11 -7.83
C LEU A 8 -0.28 12.00 -6.74
N ASP A 9 -1.41 12.72 -6.90
CA ASP A 9 -2.53 12.65 -5.98
C ASP A 9 -3.16 11.24 -5.98
N TYR A 10 -3.20 10.54 -7.12
CA TYR A 10 -3.62 9.13 -7.16
C TYR A 10 -2.62 8.20 -6.46
N PHE A 11 -1.31 8.35 -6.71
CA PHE A 11 -0.29 7.55 -6.01
C PHE A 11 -0.36 7.73 -4.49
N ASN A 12 -0.52 8.97 -4.00
CA ASN A 12 -0.68 9.25 -2.58
C ASN A 12 -1.96 8.61 -1.99
N GLN A 13 -3.05 8.57 -2.75
CA GLN A 13 -4.28 7.89 -2.33
C GLN A 13 -4.08 6.38 -2.23
N ILE A 14 -3.39 5.77 -3.21
CA ILE A 14 -3.09 4.34 -3.20
C ILE A 14 -2.21 3.99 -2.00
N LEU A 15 -1.10 4.71 -1.78
CA LEU A 15 -0.22 4.49 -0.61
C LEU A 15 -0.99 4.49 0.71
N LYS A 16 -1.88 5.48 0.89
CA LYS A 16 -2.72 5.57 2.08
C LYS A 16 -3.67 4.37 2.24
N LEU A 17 -4.13 3.79 1.14
CA LEU A 17 -4.99 2.61 1.17
C LEU A 17 -4.21 1.36 1.59
N GLU A 18 -3.05 1.11 0.98
CA GLU A 18 -2.17 -0.02 1.32
C GLU A 18 -1.76 0.04 2.81
N GLU A 19 -1.30 1.20 3.29
CA GLU A 19 -0.94 1.39 4.71
C GLU A 19 -2.13 1.15 5.66
N LYS A 20 -3.32 1.62 5.27
CA LYS A 20 -4.53 1.43 6.07
C LYS A 20 -4.93 -0.05 6.12
N MET A 21 -4.80 -0.77 5.01
CA MET A 21 -5.11 -2.20 4.95
C MET A 21 -4.11 -3.04 5.75
N ALA A 22 -2.81 -2.75 5.64
CA ALA A 22 -1.78 -3.35 6.48
C ALA A 22 -2.12 -3.18 7.98
N LEU A 23 -2.47 -1.97 8.40
CA LEU A 23 -2.87 -1.69 9.78
C LEU A 23 -4.13 -2.47 10.21
N ILE A 24 -5.12 -2.61 9.33
CA ILE A 24 -6.34 -3.38 9.61
C ILE A 24 -5.99 -4.86 9.82
N TYR A 25 -5.15 -5.45 8.96
CA TYR A 25 -4.70 -6.84 9.11
C TYR A 25 -3.91 -7.02 10.41
N HIS A 26 -2.99 -6.11 10.71
CA HIS A 26 -2.23 -6.09 11.96
C HIS A 26 -3.13 -6.10 13.20
N GLN A 27 -4.15 -5.24 13.22
CA GLN A 27 -5.12 -5.17 14.33
C GLN A 27 -6.01 -6.40 14.40
N THR A 28 -6.31 -7.02 13.26
CA THR A 28 -7.13 -8.23 13.16
C THR A 28 -6.39 -9.44 13.74
N ILE A 29 -5.09 -9.59 13.47
CA ILE A 29 -4.23 -10.64 14.04
C ILE A 29 -4.30 -10.66 15.57
N LYS A 30 -4.38 -9.48 16.21
CA LYS A 30 -4.47 -9.37 17.68
C LYS A 30 -5.81 -9.82 18.27
N LYS A 31 -6.84 -10.03 17.45
CA LYS A 31 -8.20 -10.38 17.88
C LYS A 31 -8.60 -11.81 17.56
N ILE A 32 -7.76 -12.56 16.84
CA ILE A 32 -8.02 -13.93 16.40
C ILE A 32 -7.14 -14.89 17.21
N SER A 33 -7.65 -16.08 17.52
CA SER A 33 -6.89 -17.13 18.22
C SER A 33 -6.45 -18.28 17.30
N ASP A 34 -7.10 -18.46 16.15
CA ASP A 34 -6.77 -19.51 15.18
C ASP A 34 -5.47 -19.17 14.44
N SER A 35 -4.44 -20.00 14.64
CA SER A 35 -3.11 -19.80 14.06
C SER A 35 -3.09 -19.90 12.53
N SER A 36 -3.96 -20.71 11.93
CA SER A 36 -4.05 -20.84 10.48
C SER A 36 -4.60 -19.56 9.85
N ILE A 37 -5.58 -18.92 10.50
CA ILE A 37 -6.17 -17.65 10.07
C ILE A 37 -5.18 -16.50 10.33
N ILE A 38 -4.51 -16.48 11.48
CA ILE A 38 -3.45 -15.49 11.78
C ILE A 38 -2.37 -15.50 10.70
N ASN A 39 -1.91 -16.68 10.28
CA ASN A 39 -0.86 -16.78 9.26
C ASN A 39 -1.32 -16.23 7.90
N LYS A 40 -2.59 -16.39 7.55
CA LYS A 40 -3.16 -15.76 6.35
C LYS A 40 -3.15 -14.24 6.46
N PHE A 41 -3.62 -13.68 7.58
CA PHE A 41 -3.60 -12.23 7.77
C PHE A 41 -2.19 -11.64 7.82
N LYS A 42 -1.21 -12.34 8.42
CA LYS A 42 0.20 -11.91 8.41
C LYS A 42 0.76 -11.84 6.98
N ARG A 43 0.41 -12.83 6.15
CA ARG A 43 0.79 -12.82 4.75
C ARG A 43 0.16 -11.63 4.02
N MET A 44 -1.12 -11.36 4.25
CA MET A 44 -1.80 -10.22 3.65
C MET A 44 -1.20 -8.89 4.13
N GLU A 45 -0.92 -8.72 5.43
CA GLU A 45 -0.21 -7.55 5.97
C GLU A 45 1.13 -7.32 5.26
N GLN A 46 1.91 -8.38 5.02
CA GLN A 46 3.16 -8.31 4.28
C GLN A 46 2.96 -7.93 2.81
N GLU A 47 1.96 -8.48 2.13
CA GLU A 47 1.64 -8.15 0.73
C GLU A 47 1.27 -6.65 0.57
N GLU A 48 0.52 -6.06 1.50
CA GLU A 48 0.20 -4.61 1.48
C GLU A 48 1.46 -3.73 1.67
N HIS A 49 2.43 -4.17 2.47
CA HIS A 49 3.72 -3.47 2.59
C HIS A 49 4.52 -3.52 1.27
N GLU A 50 4.56 -4.68 0.62
CA GLU A 50 5.22 -4.84 -0.69
C GLU A 50 4.54 -4.01 -1.77
N HIS A 51 3.20 -3.91 -1.74
CA HIS A 51 2.47 -3.01 -2.62
C HIS A 51 2.78 -1.54 -2.35
N ALA A 52 2.80 -1.12 -1.08
CA ALA A 52 3.15 0.26 -0.72
C ALA A 52 4.54 0.64 -1.25
N ASP A 53 5.53 -0.25 -1.09
CA ASP A 53 6.88 -0.05 -1.63
C ASP A 53 6.87 0.05 -3.16
N ALA A 54 6.13 -0.82 -3.85
CA ALA A 54 6.01 -0.79 -5.31
C ALA A 54 5.36 0.52 -5.81
N VAL A 55 4.29 0.98 -5.14
CA VAL A 55 3.57 2.22 -5.43
C VAL A 55 4.48 3.42 -5.20
N GLN A 56 5.26 3.44 -4.11
CA GLN A 56 6.22 4.50 -3.82
C GLN A 56 7.33 4.55 -4.88
N ASN A 57 7.89 3.40 -5.27
CA ASN A 57 8.90 3.33 -6.34
C ASN A 57 8.35 3.88 -7.68
N LEU A 58 7.11 3.53 -8.04
CA LEU A 58 6.47 4.04 -9.25
C LEU A 58 6.22 5.56 -9.19
N LYS A 59 5.82 6.06 -8.02
CA LYS A 59 5.66 7.49 -7.78
C LYS A 59 6.99 8.22 -7.95
N ASP A 60 8.07 7.73 -7.38
CA ASP A 60 9.41 8.33 -7.49
C ASP A 60 9.90 8.37 -8.94
N LEU A 61 9.68 7.27 -9.69
CA LEU A 61 9.98 7.22 -11.13
C LEU A 61 9.16 8.26 -11.91
N LEU A 62 7.86 8.40 -11.61
CA LEU A 62 7.02 9.42 -12.24
C LEU A 62 7.53 10.83 -11.94
N GLU A 63 7.92 11.12 -10.70
CA GLU A 63 8.48 12.41 -10.32
C GLU A 63 9.76 12.72 -11.07
N GLN A 64 10.64 11.72 -11.25
CA GLN A 64 11.92 11.82 -11.95
C GLN A 64 11.78 12.01 -13.46
N TYR A 65 10.87 11.26 -14.11
CA TYR A 65 10.83 11.18 -15.58
C TYR A 65 9.73 12.04 -16.22
N TRP A 66 8.69 12.43 -15.48
CA TRP A 66 7.66 13.33 -16.01
C TRP A 66 8.20 14.77 -16.02
N LYS A 67 8.75 15.15 -17.17
CA LYS A 67 9.07 16.54 -17.52
C LYS A 67 7.84 17.12 -18.21
N ASP A 68 7.41 18.29 -17.74
CA ASP A 68 6.14 18.94 -18.12
C ASP A 68 5.84 18.95 -19.63
#